data_AF-A0A3N5P9P5-F1
#
_entry.id   AF-A0A3N5P9P5-F1
#
_cell.length_a   1.000
_cell.length_b   1.000
_cell.length_c   1.000
_cell.angle_alpha   90.00
_cell.angle_beta   90.00
_cell.angle_gamma   90.00
#
_symmetry.space_group_name_H-M   'P 1'
#
loop_
_entity.id
_entity.type
_entity.pdbx_description
1 polymer ?
#
loop_
_entity_poly.entity_id
_entity_poly.type
_entity_poly.pdbx_seq_one_letter_code
_entity_poly.pdbx_strand_id
1 'polypeptide(L)'
;MRCPKCGRISFDYLGNCLKCGQDLREISAGLGGFAKPDPKLMLFGKDSKADSIKTESEDPIVEQEAGKSVDLSQIDISDLVDVSTTDTDIKEIDPVDLKKVADDKDFQQALDQALKHK
;
A
#
# COMPACT_ATOMS: atom_id res chain seq x y z
N MET A 1 -9.90 6.93 6.20
CA MET A 1 -10.91 7.91 6.65
C MET A 1 -10.25 9.08 7.36
N ARG A 2 -10.87 10.27 7.33
CA ARG A 2 -10.37 11.46 8.02
C ARG A 2 -11.18 11.73 9.28
N CYS A 3 -10.52 11.97 10.42
CA CYS A 3 -11.20 12.34 11.66
C CYS A 3 -11.73 13.78 11.56
N PRO A 4 -13.02 14.04 11.87
CA PRO A 4 -13.61 15.37 11.77
C PRO A 4 -13.14 16.32 12.87
N LYS A 5 -12.70 15.78 14.02
CA LYS A 5 -12.28 16.59 15.17
C LYS A 5 -10.85 17.10 15.07
N CYS A 6 -9.93 16.25 14.58
CA CYS A 6 -8.49 16.56 14.59
C CYS A 6 -7.84 16.49 13.20
N GLY A 7 -8.61 16.24 12.14
CA GLY A 7 -8.14 16.21 10.76
C GLY A 7 -7.22 15.05 10.39
N ARG A 8 -6.80 14.20 11.35
CA ARG A 8 -5.88 13.08 11.11
C ARG A 8 -6.50 12.07 10.14
N ILE A 9 -5.72 11.70 9.13
CA ILE A 9 -6.03 10.60 8.23
C ILE A 9 -5.67 9.29 8.92
N SER A 10 -6.61 8.36 8.97
CA SER A 10 -6.48 7.05 9.61
C SER A 10 -7.14 5.98 8.74
N PHE A 11 -6.90 4.70 9.04
CA PHE A 11 -7.52 3.60 8.30
C PHE A 11 -9.05 3.57 8.46
N ASP A 12 -9.76 3.09 7.43
CA ASP A 12 -11.23 3.08 7.36
C ASP A 12 -11.91 2.07 8.30
N TYR A 13 -11.18 1.06 8.78
CA TYR A 13 -11.69 0.05 9.71
C TYR A 13 -11.61 0.46 11.20
N LEU A 14 -11.08 1.66 11.51
CA LEU A 14 -10.87 2.10 12.89
C LEU A 14 -12.15 2.66 13.51
N GLY A 15 -12.56 2.11 14.66
CA GLY A 15 -13.71 2.62 15.42
C GLY A 15 -13.43 3.95 16.15
N ASN A 16 -12.17 4.25 16.47
CA ASN A 16 -11.80 5.47 17.19
C ASN A 16 -10.54 6.10 16.59
N CYS A 17 -10.45 7.43 16.68
CA CYS A 17 -9.26 8.15 16.28
C CYS A 17 -8.12 7.93 17.30
N LEU A 18 -6.99 7.37 16.86
CA LEU A 18 -5.83 7.13 17.73
C LEU A 18 -5.19 8.43 18.29
N LYS A 19 -5.48 9.60 17.72
CA LYS A 19 -4.92 10.89 18.19
C LYS A 19 -5.79 11.58 19.23
N CYS A 20 -7.12 11.61 19.02
CA CYS A 20 -8.03 12.41 19.86
C CYS A 20 -9.16 11.60 20.51
N GLY A 21 -9.20 10.29 20.30
CA GLY A 21 -10.21 9.39 20.88
C GLY A 21 -11.61 9.50 20.29
N GLN A 22 -11.85 10.44 19.36
CA GLN A 22 -13.15 10.63 18.73
C GLN A 22 -13.68 9.32 18.14
N ASP A 23 -14.96 9.04 18.38
CA ASP A 23 -15.65 7.91 17.77
C ASP A 23 -15.82 8.16 16.26
N LEU A 24 -15.39 7.20 15.47
CA LEU A 24 -15.40 7.23 14.02
C LEU A 24 -16.37 6.18 13.43
N ARG A 25 -17.07 5.42 14.27
CA ARG A 25 -17.96 4.32 13.83
C ARG A 25 -19.04 4.80 12.86
N GLU A 26 -19.66 5.94 13.14
CA GLU A 26 -20.68 6.54 12.28
C GLU A 26 -20.14 6.90 10.88
N ILE A 27 -18.90 7.41 10.83
CA ILE A 27 -18.23 7.78 9.57
C ILE A 27 -17.82 6.52 8.81
N SER A 28 -17.32 5.50 9.52
CA SER A 28 -16.94 4.22 8.93
C SER A 28 -18.13 3.47 8.33
N ALA A 29 -19.34 3.60 8.91
CA ALA A 29 -20.54 2.97 8.40
C ALA A 29 -20.94 3.51 7.01
N GLY A 30 -20.69 4.79 6.74
CA GLY A 30 -20.96 5.42 5.43
C GLY A 30 -19.94 5.10 4.35
N LEU A 31 -18.77 4.54 4.69
CA LEU A 31 -17.69 4.26 3.74
C LEU A 31 -17.74 2.84 3.17
N GLY A 32 -18.71 2.02 3.60
CA GLY A 32 -18.79 0.60 3.23
C GLY A 32 -17.88 -0.24 4.13
N GLY A 33 -18.38 -1.36 4.65
CA GLY A 33 -17.67 -2.17 5.64
C GLY A 33 -16.36 -2.75 5.12
N PHE A 34 -15.24 -2.04 5.33
CA PHE A 34 -13.91 -2.54 5.01
C PHE A 34 -13.50 -3.63 6.00
N ALA A 35 -13.04 -4.76 5.48
CA ALA A 35 -12.49 -5.83 6.30
C ALA A 35 -11.24 -5.34 7.04
N LYS A 36 -11.15 -5.65 8.34
CA LYS A 36 -9.94 -5.39 9.12
C LYS A 36 -8.82 -6.30 8.59
N PRO A 37 -7.60 -5.78 8.35
CA PRO A 37 -6.50 -6.61 7.87
C PRO A 37 -6.19 -7.75 8.86
N ASP A 38 -5.92 -8.94 8.33
CA ASP A 38 -5.54 -10.10 9.15
C ASP A 38 -4.10 -9.90 9.66
N PRO A 39 -3.89 -9.82 10.99
CA PRO A 39 -2.57 -9.65 11.57
C PRO A 39 -1.59 -10.78 11.20
N LYS A 40 -2.06 -11.97 10.81
CA LYS A 40 -1.20 -13.08 10.37
C LYS A 40 -0.60 -12.86 8.97
N LEU A 41 -1.22 -12.01 8.15
CA LEU A 41 -0.74 -11.66 6.82
C LEU A 41 0.14 -10.40 6.83
N MET A 42 0.35 -9.79 8.00
CA MET A 42 1.23 -8.63 8.13
C MET A 42 2.69 -9.09 8.15
N LEU A 43 3.31 -9.06 6.97
CA LEU A 43 4.70 -9.45 6.71
C LEU A 43 5.74 -8.69 7.58
N PHE A 44 5.37 -7.52 8.13
CA PHE A 44 6.26 -6.64 8.91
C PHE A 44 5.79 -6.41 10.36
N GLY A 45 5.12 -7.39 10.97
CA GLY A 45 4.30 -7.16 12.16
C GLY A 45 4.94 -7.36 13.55
N LYS A 46 6.19 -7.81 13.71
CA LYS A 46 6.56 -8.35 15.05
C LYS A 46 7.95 -8.12 15.64
N ASP A 47 8.89 -7.48 14.96
CA ASP A 47 10.27 -7.39 15.48
C ASP A 47 10.82 -5.97 15.69
N SER A 48 10.00 -4.93 15.50
CA SER A 48 10.36 -3.61 16.00
C SER A 48 9.94 -3.52 17.47
N LYS A 49 10.81 -4.01 18.37
CA LYS A 49 10.91 -3.41 19.69
C LYS A 49 11.11 -1.92 19.45
N ALA A 50 10.03 -1.15 19.62
CA ALA A 50 10.13 0.28 19.80
C ALA A 50 10.96 0.48 21.07
N ASP A 51 12.25 0.71 20.89
CA ASP A 51 13.04 1.37 21.90
C ASP A 51 12.29 2.65 22.24
N SER A 52 11.98 2.80 23.52
CA SER A 52 11.21 3.91 24.04
C SER A 52 12.09 5.15 23.93
N ILE A 53 12.09 5.79 22.75
CA ILE A 53 12.64 7.13 22.60
C ILE A 53 11.78 8.01 23.49
N LYS A 54 12.36 8.36 24.65
CA LYS A 54 11.84 9.34 25.58
C LYS A 54 11.40 10.57 24.78
N THR A 55 10.13 10.91 24.95
CA THR A 55 9.61 12.24 24.66
C THR A 55 10.40 13.25 25.49
N GLU A 56 11.43 13.85 24.90
CA GLU A 56 11.85 15.18 25.29
C GLU A 56 10.95 16.19 24.58
N SER A 57 10.40 17.05 25.41
CA SER A 57 9.50 18.15 25.14
C SER A 57 10.15 19.25 24.31
N GLU A 58 9.34 19.78 23.38
CA GLU A 58 9.35 21.14 22.86
C GLU A 58 10.49 21.55 21.90
N ASP A 59 10.22 21.36 20.61
CA ASP A 59 10.38 22.44 19.63
C ASP A 59 9.10 22.52 18.80
N PRO A 60 8.59 23.72 18.46
CA PRO A 60 7.36 23.87 17.71
C PRO A 60 7.58 23.37 16.28
N ILE A 61 7.01 22.21 15.96
CA ILE A 61 6.83 21.79 14.57
C ILE A 61 5.79 22.72 13.99
N VAL A 62 6.28 23.79 13.37
CA VAL A 62 5.53 24.65 12.46
C VAL A 62 4.88 23.73 11.43
N GLU A 63 3.55 23.78 11.37
CA GLU A 63 2.77 23.25 10.26
C GLU A 63 3.42 23.75 8.97
N GLN A 64 3.98 22.83 8.17
CA GLN A 64 4.25 23.15 6.78
C GLN A 64 2.90 23.21 6.08
N GLU A 65 2.29 24.38 6.20
CA GLU A 65 1.33 24.96 5.28
C GLU A 65 1.70 24.58 3.84
N ALA A 66 0.68 24.23 3.07
CA ALA A 66 0.73 24.18 1.62
C ALA A 66 1.12 25.58 1.09
N GLY A 67 2.42 25.84 0.97
CA GLY A 67 2.93 27.14 0.53
C GLY A 67 4.40 27.13 0.10
N LYS A 68 5.12 26.02 0.29
CA LYS A 68 6.45 25.87 -0.33
C LYS A 68 6.26 25.18 -1.68
N SER A 69 5.99 25.98 -2.72
CA SER A 69 6.14 25.50 -4.09
C SER A 69 7.59 25.07 -4.24
N VAL A 70 7.83 23.76 -4.19
CA VAL A 70 9.11 23.20 -4.61
C VAL A 70 9.23 23.54 -6.08
N ASP A 71 10.23 24.33 -6.43
CA ASP A 71 10.52 24.69 -7.80
C ASP A 71 11.08 23.45 -8.52
N LEU A 72 10.18 22.72 -9.17
CA LEU A 72 10.50 21.48 -9.89
C LEU A 72 11.39 21.74 -11.12
N SER A 73 11.60 23.00 -11.52
CA SER A 73 12.44 23.36 -12.67
C SER A 73 13.94 23.13 -12.42
N GLN A 74 14.34 22.97 -11.16
CA GLN A 74 15.73 22.70 -10.75
C GLN A 74 16.02 21.21 -10.55
N ILE A 75 15.05 20.33 -10.80
CA ILE A 75 15.26 18.88 -10.69
C ILE A 75 16.04 18.43 -11.92
N ASP A 76 17.32 18.12 -11.73
CA ASP A 76 18.17 17.55 -12.77
C ASP A 76 17.83 16.07 -12.98
N ILE A 77 17.12 15.79 -14.07
CA ILE A 77 16.75 14.45 -14.52
C ILE A 77 17.82 13.78 -15.39
N SER A 78 18.97 14.42 -15.59
CA SER A 78 20.06 13.88 -16.43
C SER A 78 20.69 12.61 -15.86
N ASP A 79 20.59 12.41 -14.54
CA ASP A 79 21.13 11.22 -13.84
C ASP A 79 20.16 10.02 -13.86
N LEU A 80 18.91 10.22 -14.28
CA LEU A 80 17.89 9.18 -14.39
C LEU A 80 17.91 8.46 -15.75
N VAL A 81 18.75 8.90 -16.68
CA VAL A 81 19.04 8.12 -17.88
C VAL A 81 20.00 7.01 -17.48
N ASP A 82 19.45 5.95 -16.90
CA ASP A 82 20.17 4.69 -16.82
C ASP A 82 20.43 4.26 -18.27
N VAL A 83 21.65 4.51 -18.72
CA VAL A 83 22.24 4.03 -19.97
C VAL A 83 22.45 2.52 -19.85
N SER A 84 21.36 1.82 -19.61
CA SER A 84 21.24 0.39 -19.76
C SER A 84 19.82 0.10 -20.24
N THR A 85 19.53 0.58 -21.46
CA THR A 85 18.90 -0.29 -22.45
C THR A 85 19.81 -1.48 -22.73
N THR A 86 20.15 -2.27 -21.70
CA THR A 86 20.46 -3.67 -21.91
C THR A 86 19.12 -4.30 -22.17
N ASP A 87 18.74 -4.33 -23.45
CA ASP A 87 18.40 -5.56 -24.13
C ASP A 87 17.81 -6.62 -23.18
N THR A 88 16.71 -6.27 -22.53
CA THR A 88 15.84 -7.29 -22.00
C THR A 88 15.07 -7.65 -23.23
N ASP A 89 15.46 -8.75 -23.86
CA ASP A 89 14.73 -9.46 -24.90
C ASP A 89 13.34 -9.77 -24.30
N ILE A 90 12.48 -8.76 -24.21
CA ILE A 90 11.07 -8.89 -23.92
C ILE A 90 10.55 -9.56 -25.17
N LYS A 91 10.66 -10.88 -25.21
CA LYS A 91 9.95 -11.68 -26.19
C LYS A 91 8.49 -11.35 -25.99
N GLU A 92 7.97 -10.56 -26.91
CA GLU A 92 6.56 -10.29 -27.03
C GLU A 92 5.85 -11.64 -26.96
N ILE A 93 5.09 -11.86 -25.89
CA ILE A 93 4.47 -13.15 -25.63
C ILE A 93 3.39 -13.32 -26.68
N ASP A 94 3.61 -14.24 -27.62
CA ASP A 94 2.65 -14.51 -28.68
C ASP A 94 1.35 -15.05 -28.05
N PRO A 95 0.18 -14.47 -28.37
CA PRO A 95 -1.11 -15.01 -27.92
C PRO A 95 -1.33 -16.48 -28.30
N VAL A 96 -0.63 -17.01 -29.31
CA VAL A 96 -0.65 -18.43 -29.67
C VAL A 96 0.02 -19.30 -28.61
N ASP A 97 1.10 -18.84 -27.98
CA ASP A 97 1.79 -19.60 -26.93
C ASP A 97 0.99 -19.61 -25.63
N LEU A 98 0.26 -18.52 -25.33
CA LEU A 98 -0.70 -18.50 -24.22
C LEU A 98 -1.86 -19.48 -24.44
N LYS A 99 -2.33 -19.66 -25.67
CA LYS A 99 -3.36 -20.68 -25.98
C LYS A 99 -2.85 -22.10 -25.79
N LYS A 100 -1.61 -22.39 -26.20
CA LYS A 100 -1.01 -23.73 -25.99
C LYS A 100 -0.95 -24.09 -24.52
N VAL A 101 -0.60 -23.13 -23.65
CA VAL A 101 -0.57 -23.34 -22.20
C VAL A 101 -1.97 -23.48 -21.62
N ALA A 102 -2.95 -22.72 -22.13
CA ALA A 102 -4.34 -22.84 -21.71
C ALA A 102 -4.96 -24.19 -22.09
N ASP A 103 -4.60 -24.75 -23.24
CA ASP A 103 -5.07 -26.06 -23.72
C ASP A 103 -4.19 -27.22 -23.21
N ASP A 104 -3.17 -26.94 -22.40
CA ASP A 104 -2.28 -27.96 -21.87
C ASP A 104 -3.02 -28.88 -20.89
N LYS A 105 -2.91 -30.19 -21.14
CA LYS A 105 -3.69 -31.21 -20.46
C LYS A 105 -3.26 -31.38 -19.00
N ASP A 106 -1.97 -31.22 -18.72
CA ASP A 106 -1.42 -31.34 -17.38
C ASP A 106 -1.81 -30.11 -16.54
N PHE A 107 -1.75 -28.92 -17.15
CA PHE A 107 -2.23 -27.68 -16.54
C PHE A 107 -3.72 -27.72 -16.20
N GLN A 108 -4.57 -28.15 -17.15
CA GLN A 108 -6.01 -28.30 -16.92
C GLN A 108 -6.33 -29.32 -15.83
N GLN A 109 -5.61 -30.45 -15.80
CA GLN A 109 -5.79 -31.46 -14.76
C GLN A 109 -5.40 -30.95 -13.36
N ALA A 110 -4.31 -30.18 -13.27
CA ALA A 110 -3.89 -29.55 -12.01
C ALA A 110 -4.88 -28.49 -11.54
N LEU A 111 -5.42 -27.68 -12.46
CA LEU A 111 -6.45 -26.68 -12.17
C LEU A 111 -7.74 -27.34 -11.66
N ASP A 112 -8.19 -28.42 -12.30
CA ASP A 112 -9.35 -29.19 -11.87
C ASP A 112 -9.17 -29.79 -10.48
N GLN A 113 -7.97 -30.28 -10.15
CA GLN A 113 -7.67 -30.77 -8.80
C GLN A 113 -7.73 -29.63 -7.77
N ALA A 114 -7.15 -28.46 -8.08
CA ALA A 114 -7.17 -27.31 -7.18
C ALA A 114 -8.60 -26.79 -6.93
N LEU A 115 -9.48 -26.84 -7.94
CA LEU A 115 -10.88 -26.42 -7.83
C LEU A 115 -11.75 -27.43 -7.06
N LYS A 116 -11.42 -28.74 -7.13
CA LYS A 116 -12.12 -29.80 -6.37
C LYS A 116 -11.79 -29.80 -4.88
N HIS A 117 -10.67 -29.20 -4.48
CA HIS A 117 -10.26 -29.07 -3.08
C HIS A 117 -10.77 -27.78 -2.39
N LYS A 118 -11.79 -27.13 -2.95
CA LYS A 118 -12.47 -25.95 -2.41
C LYS A 118 -13.85 -26.34 -1.85
#